data_AF-A0A395NZI0-F1
#
_entry.id   AF-A0A395NZI0-F1
#
_cell.length_a   1.000
_cell.length_b   1.000
_cell.length_c   1.000
_cell.angle_alpha   90.00
_cell.angle_beta   90.00
_cell.angle_gamma   90.00
#
_symmetry.space_group_name_H-M   'P 1'
#
loop_
_entity.id
_entity.type
_entity.pdbx_description
1 polymer ?
#
loop_
_entity_poly.entity_id
_entity_poly.type
_entity_poly.pdbx_seq_one_letter_code
_entity_poly.pdbx_strand_id
1 'polypeptide(L)'
;MAQLEVIDTNSQGGHIPDFAFDESLVEWTVAKKEWLRIHGKHFNGVATAAFVFDAQGRVLLVQRAAHDSMPNLWETPGGAVDAGDPTILHGCARELREEVGLVARRMKRLVTEGEG
;
A
#
# COMPACT_ATOMS: atom_id res chain seq x y z
N MET A 1 -8.74 -18.77 -19.90
CA MET A 1 -7.79 -17.64 -19.89
C MET A 1 -8.47 -16.47 -20.55
N ALA A 2 -8.72 -15.40 -19.81
CA ALA A 2 -9.19 -14.14 -20.35
C ALA A 2 -8.38 -13.05 -19.64
N GLN A 3 -7.50 -12.44 -20.42
CA GLN A 3 -6.69 -11.28 -20.07
C GLN A 3 -7.65 -10.08 -20.03
N LEU A 4 -7.87 -9.53 -18.84
CA LEU A 4 -8.60 -8.28 -18.70
C LEU A 4 -7.57 -7.15 -18.70
N GLU A 5 -7.10 -6.77 -19.89
CA GLU A 5 -6.44 -5.49 -20.08
C GLU A 5 -7.52 -4.41 -20.05
N VAL A 6 -7.77 -3.85 -18.87
CA VAL A 6 -8.45 -2.56 -18.77
C VAL A 6 -7.38 -1.50 -19.03
N ILE A 7 -7.28 -1.11 -20.30
CA ILE A 7 -6.49 0.05 -20.73
C ILE A 7 -7.33 1.28 -20.36
N ASP A 8 -6.94 1.97 -19.28
CA ASP A 8 -7.40 3.35 -19.06
C ASP A 8 -6.40 4.31 -19.71
N THR A 9 -6.88 5.03 -20.72
CA THR A 9 -6.13 5.96 -21.56
C THR A 9 -6.03 7.38 -20.99
N ASN A 10 -6.41 7.62 -19.73
CA ASN A 10 -6.30 8.95 -19.10
C ASN A 10 -5.06 9.11 -18.23
N SER A 11 -3.93 8.62 -18.76
CA SER A 11 -2.61 8.65 -18.15
C SER A 11 -2.12 10.07 -17.86
N GLN A 12 -2.08 10.42 -16.57
CA GLN A 12 -0.90 11.05 -15.97
C GLN A 12 -0.11 9.98 -15.21
N GLY A 13 0.49 9.04 -15.96
CA GLY A 13 1.79 8.45 -15.66
C GLY A 13 1.99 7.52 -14.45
N GLY A 14 1.08 6.59 -14.16
CA GLY A 14 1.33 5.52 -13.18
C GLY A 14 1.47 4.13 -13.82
N HIS A 15 2.41 3.29 -13.37
CA HIS A 15 2.45 1.87 -13.73
C HIS A 15 1.29 1.14 -13.06
N ILE A 16 0.48 0.41 -13.83
CA ILE A 16 -0.65 -0.37 -13.28
C ILE A 16 -0.09 -1.49 -12.40
N PRO A 17 -0.58 -1.67 -11.16
CA PRO A 17 -0.13 -2.78 -10.33
C PRO A 17 -0.57 -4.16 -10.83
N ASP A 18 0.26 -5.18 -10.60
CA ASP A 18 -0.03 -6.59 -10.92
C ASP A 18 -1.11 -7.22 -10.01
N PHE A 19 -1.79 -6.41 -9.21
CA PHE A 19 -2.92 -6.77 -8.36
C PHE A 19 -4.09 -5.84 -8.65
N ALA A 20 -5.31 -6.35 -8.47
CA ALA A 20 -6.51 -5.54 -8.65
C ALA A 20 -6.61 -4.46 -7.55
N PHE A 21 -7.30 -3.37 -7.82
CA PHE A 21 -7.65 -2.39 -6.80
C PHE A 21 -9.01 -1.77 -7.12
N ASP A 22 -9.70 -1.28 -6.09
CA ASP A 22 -10.94 -0.52 -6.29
C ASP A 22 -10.62 0.91 -6.75
N GLU A 23 -11.46 1.48 -7.60
CA GLU A 23 -11.27 2.81 -8.21
C GLU A 23 -11.03 3.93 -7.18
N SER A 24 -11.58 3.79 -5.97
CA SER A 24 -11.34 4.70 -4.84
C SER A 24 -9.86 4.81 -4.42
N LEU A 25 -9.01 3.90 -4.90
CA LEU A 25 -7.58 3.88 -4.65
C LEU A 25 -6.73 4.45 -5.79
N VAL A 26 -7.33 4.98 -6.86
CA VAL A 26 -6.61 5.49 -8.04
C VAL A 26 -5.58 6.58 -7.71
N GLU A 27 -5.84 7.41 -6.69
CA GLU A 27 -4.88 8.45 -6.25
C GLU A 27 -3.54 7.86 -5.79
N TRP A 28 -3.54 6.62 -5.30
CA TRP A 28 -2.37 5.94 -4.76
C TRP A 28 -1.61 5.13 -5.83
N THR A 29 -2.04 5.16 -7.09
CA THR A 29 -1.40 4.46 -8.21
C THR A 29 -0.30 5.29 -8.89
N VAL A 30 0.29 6.24 -8.19
CA VAL A 30 1.45 7.04 -8.64
C VAL A 30 2.64 6.86 -7.71
N ALA A 31 3.85 7.13 -8.20
CA ALA A 31 5.06 7.10 -7.39
C ALA A 31 4.98 8.12 -6.24
N LYS A 32 5.59 7.82 -5.09
CA LYS A 32 5.52 8.69 -3.89
C LYS A 32 5.95 10.13 -4.14
N LYS A 33 6.97 10.35 -4.98
CA LYS A 33 7.48 11.68 -5.32
C LYS A 33 6.41 12.50 -6.06
N GLU A 34 5.69 11.84 -6.96
CA GLU A 34 4.64 12.47 -7.74
C GLU A 34 3.40 12.75 -6.89
N TRP A 35 3.01 11.80 -6.03
CA TRP A 35 1.94 12.03 -5.06
C TRP A 35 2.22 13.24 -4.17
N LEU A 36 3.42 13.34 -3.59
CA LEU A 36 3.84 14.49 -2.77
C LEU A 36 3.77 15.81 -3.55
N ARG A 37 4.22 15.80 -4.81
CA ARG A 37 4.18 16.97 -5.70
C ARG A 37 2.74 17.42 -5.99
N ILE A 38 1.87 16.50 -6.39
CA ILE A 38 0.46 16.76 -6.72
C ILE A 38 -0.27 17.37 -5.51
N HIS A 39 0.03 16.88 -4.31
CA HIS A 39 -0.62 17.31 -3.06
C HIS A 39 0.08 18.48 -2.36
N GLY A 40 1.11 19.08 -2.97
CA GLY A 40 1.86 20.19 -2.38
C GLY A 40 2.48 19.85 -1.02
N LYS A 41 2.87 18.60 -0.81
CA LYS A 41 3.45 18.12 0.45
C LYS A 41 4.98 18.13 0.37
N HIS A 42 5.60 18.57 1.46
CA HIS A 42 7.06 18.66 1.59
C HIS A 42 7.61 17.67 2.63
N PHE A 43 6.95 16.52 2.78
CA PHE A 43 7.38 15.47 3.70
C PHE A 43 8.63 14.75 3.19
N ASN A 44 9.44 14.24 4.12
CA ASN A 44 10.65 13.48 3.79
C ASN A 44 10.36 12.06 3.28
N GLY A 45 9.15 11.54 3.53
CA GLY A 45 8.76 10.20 3.13
C GLY A 45 7.24 10.01 3.12
N VAL A 46 6.84 8.86 2.58
CA VAL A 46 5.47 8.33 2.61
C VAL A 46 5.59 6.92 3.18
N ALA A 47 4.71 6.56 4.11
CA ALA A 47 4.63 5.21 4.65
C ALA A 47 3.27 4.60 4.29
N THR A 48 3.21 3.27 4.26
CA THR A 48 2.00 2.51 3.99
C THR A 48 1.82 1.42 5.03
N ALA A 49 0.57 1.02 5.26
CA ALA A 49 0.20 -0.08 6.12
C ALA A 49 -0.91 -0.91 5.45
N ALA A 50 -0.78 -2.23 5.52
CA ALA A 50 -1.72 -3.18 4.95
C ALA A 50 -2.62 -3.76 6.05
N PHE A 51 -3.92 -3.44 6.01
CA PHE A 51 -4.92 -4.10 6.85
C PHE A 51 -5.48 -5.33 6.14
N VAL A 52 -5.00 -6.51 6.55
CA VAL A 52 -5.48 -7.80 6.03
C VAL A 52 -6.52 -8.38 6.99
N PHE A 53 -7.69 -8.70 6.46
CA PHE A 53 -8.79 -9.29 7.23
C PHE A 53 -9.01 -10.75 6.83
N ASP A 54 -9.26 -11.61 7.82
CA ASP A 54 -9.74 -12.96 7.56
C ASP A 54 -11.27 -13.01 7.36
N ALA A 55 -11.80 -14.19 7.10
CA ALA A 55 -13.23 -14.39 6.88
C ALA A 55 -14.10 -14.14 8.12
N GLN A 56 -13.50 -14.01 9.31
CA GLN A 56 -14.18 -13.66 10.56
C GLN A 56 -14.07 -12.16 10.87
N GLY A 57 -13.44 -11.37 10.01
CA GLY A 57 -13.25 -9.94 10.20
C GLY A 57 -12.15 -9.58 11.20
N ARG A 58 -11.28 -10.53 11.57
CA ARG A 58 -10.11 -10.25 12.40
C ARG A 58 -9.00 -9.65 11.55
N VAL A 59 -8.21 -8.75 12.13
CA VAL A 59 -7.06 -8.12 11.46
C VAL A 59 -5.77 -8.87 11.75
N LEU A 60 -4.93 -9.03 10.73
CA LEU A 60 -3.55 -9.50 10.89
C LEU A 60 -2.71 -8.38 11.52
N LEU A 61 -2.06 -8.70 12.64
CA LEU A 61 -1.00 -7.90 13.23
C LEU A 61 0.28 -8.73 13.30
N VAL A 62 1.41 -8.05 13.20
CA VAL A 62 2.74 -8.61 13.42
C VAL A 62 3.30 -8.08 14.72
N GLN A 63 4.03 -8.94 15.44
CA GLN A 63 4.77 -8.51 16.62
C GLN A 63 6.20 -8.18 16.22
N ARG A 64 6.63 -6.96 16.55
CA ARG A 64 7.98 -6.47 16.28
C ARG A 64 9.01 -7.35 16.96
N ALA A 65 10.09 -7.66 16.25
CA ALA A 65 11.17 -8.47 16.79
C ALA A 65 11.79 -7.79 18.02
N ALA A 66 12.27 -8.60 18.98
CA ALA A 66 12.83 -8.08 20.22
C ALA A 66 14.08 -7.19 20.04
N HIS A 67 14.74 -7.27 18.88
CA HIS A 67 15.93 -6.49 18.52
C HIS A 67 15.62 -5.30 17.59
N ASP A 68 14.36 -5.08 17.25
CA ASP A 68 13.94 -3.95 16.44
C ASP A 68 13.69 -2.71 17.33
N SER A 69 13.55 -1.54 16.71
CA SER A 69 13.02 -0.34 17.37
C SER A 69 11.61 -0.62 17.89
N MET A 70 11.24 -0.05 19.06
CA MET A 70 9.93 -0.30 19.69
C MET A 70 9.59 -1.81 19.81
N PRO A 71 10.44 -2.59 20.50
CA PRO A 71 10.38 -4.05 20.45
C PRO A 71 9.11 -4.61 21.07
N ASN A 72 8.67 -5.76 20.57
CA ASN A 72 7.53 -6.55 21.06
C ASN A 72 6.15 -5.86 20.98
N LEU A 73 6.05 -4.68 20.37
CA LEU A 73 4.76 -4.06 20.06
C LEU A 73 4.10 -4.74 18.86
N TRP A 74 2.78 -4.64 18.80
CA TRP A 74 1.97 -5.14 17.70
C TRP A 74 1.64 -4.02 16.72
N GLU A 75 1.78 -4.30 15.43
CA GLU A 75 1.50 -3.35 14.35
C GLU A 75 0.89 -4.06 13.13
N THR A 76 0.35 -3.27 12.21
CA THR A 76 0.01 -3.76 10.88
C THR A 76 1.27 -3.92 10.02
N PRO A 77 1.33 -4.92 9.12
CA PRO A 77 2.42 -4.99 8.16
C PRO A 77 2.51 -3.71 7.33
N GLY A 78 3.70 -3.17 7.15
CA GLY A 78 3.87 -1.88 6.51
C GLY A 78 5.23 -1.24 6.75
N GLY A 79 5.49 -0.19 5.97
CA GLY A 79 6.79 0.45 5.97
C GLY A 79 6.84 1.66 5.06
N ALA A 80 8.06 2.19 4.90
CA ALA A 80 8.30 3.32 4.00
C ALA A 80 8.11 2.87 2.55
N VAL A 81 7.41 3.69 1.76
CA VAL A 81 7.41 3.54 0.31
C VAL A 81 8.80 3.90 -0.19
N ASP A 82 9.41 3.04 -0.99
CA ASP A 82 10.74 3.25 -1.54
C ASP A 82 10.73 4.22 -2.73
N ALA A 83 11.91 4.77 -3.06
CA ALA A 83 12.05 5.62 -4.24
C ALA A 83 11.90 4.82 -5.55
N GLY A 84 12.17 3.51 -5.51
CA GLY A 84 12.04 2.60 -6.64
C GLY A 84 10.66 1.96 -6.78
N ASP A 85 9.77 2.11 -5.79
CA ASP A 85 8.41 1.56 -5.88
C ASP A 85 7.64 2.29 -7.00
N PRO A 86 7.09 1.57 -8.00
CA PRO A 86 6.39 2.20 -9.13
C PRO A 86 5.19 3.06 -8.69
N THR A 87 4.50 2.64 -7.63
CA THR A 87 3.39 3.37 -7.02
C THR A 87 3.38 3.20 -5.50
N ILE A 88 2.63 4.04 -4.79
CA ILE A 88 2.40 3.87 -3.34
C ILE A 88 1.76 2.50 -3.05
N LEU A 89 0.82 2.05 -3.88
CA LEU A 89 0.23 0.71 -3.73
C LEU A 89 1.27 -0.41 -3.92
N HIS A 90 2.26 -0.26 -4.81
CA HIS A 90 3.35 -1.25 -4.94
C HIS A 90 4.19 -1.32 -3.67
N GLY A 91 4.50 -0.18 -3.04
CA GLY A 91 5.17 -0.17 -1.74
C GLY A 91 4.38 -0.95 -0.69
N CYS A 92 3.07 -0.71 -0.58
CA CYS A 92 2.20 -1.45 0.33
C CYS A 92 2.20 -2.97 0.05
N ALA A 93 2.14 -3.37 -1.23
CA ALA A 93 2.19 -4.79 -1.61
C ALA A 93 3.57 -5.43 -1.35
N ARG A 94 4.66 -4.68 -1.54
CA ARG A 94 6.02 -5.12 -1.25
C ARG A 94 6.20 -5.37 0.25
N GLU A 95 5.84 -4.40 1.10
CA GLU A 95 5.95 -4.52 2.56
C GLU A 95 5.13 -5.71 3.08
N LEU A 96 3.89 -5.87 2.60
CA LEU A 96 3.06 -7.03 2.96
C LEU A 96 3.75 -8.36 2.61
N ARG A 97 4.43 -8.45 1.47
CA ARG A 97 5.16 -9.66 1.08
C ARG A 97 6.41 -9.87 1.93
N GLU A 98 7.17 -8.81 2.17
CA GLU A 98 8.45 -8.89 2.88
C GLU A 98 8.28 -9.25 4.36
N GLU A 99 7.27 -8.71 5.02
CA GLU A 99 7.08 -8.89 6.46
C GLU A 99 6.27 -10.14 6.83
N VAL A 100 5.29 -10.53 6.00
CA VAL A 100 4.38 -11.66 6.32
C VAL A 100 4.25 -12.69 5.20
N GLY A 101 4.96 -12.54 4.08
CA GLY A 101 4.95 -13.51 2.98
C GLY A 101 3.66 -13.55 2.15
N LEU A 102 2.73 -12.61 2.36
CA LEU A 102 1.46 -12.57 1.64
C LEU A 102 1.58 -11.77 0.34
N VAL A 103 1.00 -12.30 -0.74
CA VAL A 103 0.93 -11.61 -2.03
C VAL A 103 -0.43 -10.93 -2.16
N ALA A 104 -0.44 -9.61 -2.31
CA ALA A 104 -1.66 -8.84 -2.54
C ALA A 104 -2.36 -9.30 -3.83
N ARG A 105 -3.66 -9.61 -3.74
CA ARG A 105 -4.50 -9.92 -4.92
C ARG A 105 -5.44 -8.78 -5.28
N ARG A 106 -6.04 -8.14 -4.26
CA ARG A 106 -6.90 -6.97 -4.44
C ARG A 106 -6.82 -6.04 -3.24
N MET A 107 -6.61 -4.75 -3.47
CA MET A 107 -6.73 -3.70 -2.45
C MET A 107 -8.10 -3.03 -2.59
N LYS A 108 -8.89 -2.97 -1.52
CA LYS A 108 -10.31 -2.58 -1.61
C LYS A 108 -10.60 -1.13 -1.25
N ARG A 109 -9.92 -0.60 -0.24
CA ARG A 109 -10.21 0.75 0.25
C ARG A 109 -9.05 1.27 1.07
N LEU A 110 -8.95 2.59 1.12
CA LEU A 110 -8.16 3.26 2.13
C LEU A 110 -8.82 3.03 3.48
N VAL A 111 -8.03 2.64 4.47
CA VAL A 111 -8.46 2.67 5.87
C VAL A 111 -8.08 4.05 6.38
N THR A 112 -9.06 4.95 6.43
CA THR A 112 -8.93 6.24 7.11
C THR A 112 -9.47 6.08 8.52
N GLU A 113 -8.92 6.81 9.48
CA GLU A 113 -9.73 7.23 10.61
C GLU A 113 -10.65 8.37 10.13
N GLY A 114 -11.83 8.51 10.74
CA GLY A 114 -12.70 9.67 10.51
C GLY A 114 -12.03 10.99 10.89
N GLU A 115 -12.78 12.09 10.97
CA GLU A 115 -12.19 13.35 11.44
C GLU A 115 -11.47 13.14 12.79
N GLY A 116 -10.21 13.57 12.84
CA GLY A 116 -9.45 13.73 14.08
C GLY A 116 -9.81 15.02 14.80
#